data_AF-A0A3P6U2F5-F1
#
_entry.id   AF-A0A3P6U2F5-F1
#
_cell.length_a   1.000
_cell.length_b   1.000
_cell.length_c   1.000
_cell.angle_alpha   90.00
_cell.angle_beta   90.00
_cell.angle_gamma   90.00
#
_symmetry.space_group_name_H-M   'P 1'
#
loop_
_entity.id
_entity.type
_entity.pdbx_description
1 polymer ?
#
loop_
_entity_poly.entity_id
_entity_poly.type
_entity_poly.pdbx_seq_one_letter_code
_entity_poly.pdbx_strand_id
1 'polypeptide(L)'
;MLKFTFLILPIILSSVCNVYGEDDSEFIIPPFLFGASESTIEEMRELLQRYIDKPDSQMEAAIEEWTRAKGGAIKEKYDQFKASIKLLHDKTTLLRQAVAQNLSAEAKQADMDLANIGKDKTLSAQQKKEKFEAYLTNLPTAVKNELQAIFRAKLKK
;
A
#
# COMPACT_ATOMS: atom_id res chain seq x y z
N MET A 1 9.15 27.12 6.13
CA MET A 1 9.23 26.03 5.13
C MET A 1 8.74 24.76 5.78
N LEU A 2 7.49 24.37 5.50
CA LEU A 2 6.85 23.24 6.17
C LEU A 2 7.29 21.95 5.45
N LYS A 3 8.14 21.14 6.10
CA LYS A 3 8.51 19.81 5.62
C LYS A 3 7.26 18.94 5.65
N PHE A 4 6.73 18.58 4.47
CA PHE A 4 5.63 17.64 4.33
C PHE A 4 6.14 16.23 4.58
N THR A 5 6.19 15.83 5.85
CA THR A 5 6.42 14.44 6.24
C THR A 5 5.27 13.61 5.65
N PHE A 6 5.59 12.75 4.67
CA PHE A 6 4.66 11.89 3.95
C PHE A 6 3.69 11.20 4.91
N LEU A 7 2.40 11.47 4.70
CA LEU A 7 1.29 11.05 5.54
C LEU A 7 0.97 9.59 5.19
N ILE A 8 1.61 8.66 5.89
CA ILE A 8 1.43 7.21 5.76
C ILE A 8 0.02 6.85 6.23
N LEU A 9 -0.92 6.76 5.28
CA LEU A 9 -2.17 6.01 5.42
C LEU A 9 -1.82 4.54 5.69
N PRO A 10 -2.70 3.67 6.24
CA PRO A 10 -2.52 2.23 6.15
C PRO A 10 -2.91 1.76 4.74
N ILE A 11 -2.16 2.24 3.77
CA ILE A 11 -1.24 1.41 2.99
C ILE A 11 -1.05 0.03 3.67
N ILE A 12 -1.88 -0.95 3.33
CA ILE A 12 -1.61 -2.37 3.66
C ILE A 12 -1.32 -3.16 2.38
N LEU A 13 -1.26 -2.47 1.25
CA LEU A 13 -0.62 -2.98 0.03
C LEU A 13 0.59 -2.14 -0.40
N SER A 14 0.65 -0.86 -0.06
CA SER A 14 1.84 -0.04 -0.30
C SER A 14 2.92 -0.17 0.80
N SER A 15 2.72 -0.97 1.86
CA SER A 15 3.81 -1.31 2.80
C SER A 15 4.71 -2.40 2.21
N VAL A 16 4.33 -2.92 1.04
CA VAL A 16 5.22 -3.67 0.13
C VAL A 16 5.75 -2.74 -0.99
N CYS A 17 5.23 -1.51 -1.11
CA CYS A 17 5.61 -0.53 -2.15
C CYS A 17 5.96 0.85 -1.58
N ASN A 18 6.74 0.92 -0.49
CA ASN A 18 7.68 2.04 -0.30
C ASN A 18 8.98 1.70 -1.06
N VAL A 19 8.80 1.34 -2.32
CA VAL A 19 9.84 0.98 -3.27
C VAL A 19 10.00 2.25 -4.10
N TYR A 20 10.93 3.10 -3.65
CA TYR A 20 11.48 4.29 -4.30
C TYR A 20 10.65 5.59 -4.28
N GLY A 21 10.83 6.37 -3.21
CA GLY A 21 10.93 7.84 -3.31
C GLY A 21 12.40 8.23 -3.53
N GLU A 22 12.64 9.43 -4.06
CA GLU A 22 13.91 10.00 -4.59
C GLU A 22 15.17 9.97 -3.71
N ASP A 23 15.18 9.30 -2.56
CA ASP A 23 16.36 9.08 -1.72
C ASP A 23 16.43 7.58 -1.36
N ASP A 24 17.44 6.85 -1.87
CA ASP A 24 17.86 5.48 -1.50
C ASP A 24 16.89 4.68 -0.60
N SER A 25 15.71 4.33 -1.14
CA SER A 25 14.75 3.56 -0.34
C SER A 25 15.26 2.13 -0.15
N GLU A 26 15.58 1.81 1.10
CA GLU A 26 15.93 0.47 1.56
C GLU A 26 14.90 -0.55 1.06
N PHE A 27 15.36 -1.53 0.27
CA PHE A 27 14.50 -2.63 -0.15
C PHE A 27 14.05 -3.41 1.09
N ILE A 28 12.77 -3.26 1.43
CA ILE A 28 12.17 -3.99 2.53
C ILE A 28 11.93 -5.43 2.07
N ILE A 29 12.68 -6.37 2.66
CA ILE A 29 12.52 -7.79 2.37
C ILE A 29 11.09 -8.22 2.74
N PRO A 30 10.31 -8.75 1.79
CA PRO A 30 8.97 -9.25 2.10
C PRO A 30 9.01 -10.35 3.17
N PRO A 31 8.05 -10.39 4.13
CA PRO A 31 8.08 -11.35 5.23
C PRO A 31 8.14 -12.83 4.79
N PHE A 32 7.55 -13.16 3.63
CA PHE A 32 7.60 -14.53 3.10
C PHE A 32 9.00 -14.96 2.63
N LEU A 33 9.95 -14.03 2.50
CA LEU A 33 11.36 -14.28 2.17
C LEU A 33 12.29 -14.24 3.39
N PHE A 34 11.76 -14.09 4.62
CA PHE A 34 12.61 -14.17 5.80
C PHE A 34 13.28 -15.55 5.92
N GLY A 35 14.61 -15.52 5.99
CA GLY A 35 15.48 -16.69 5.99
C GLY A 35 15.76 -17.30 4.61
N ALA A 36 15.34 -16.64 3.51
CA ALA A 36 15.75 -17.05 2.17
C ALA A 36 17.23 -16.69 1.89
N SER A 37 17.83 -17.31 0.88
CA SER A 37 19.18 -16.97 0.45
C SER A 37 19.25 -15.55 -0.12
N GLU A 38 20.41 -14.90 -0.03
CA GLU A 38 20.63 -13.59 -0.65
C GLU A 38 20.31 -13.59 -2.14
N SER A 39 20.67 -14.66 -2.86
CA SER A 39 20.32 -14.82 -4.28
C SER A 39 18.81 -14.80 -4.54
N THR A 40 18.02 -15.45 -3.68
CA THR A 40 16.56 -15.47 -3.80
C THR A 40 15.96 -14.09 -3.51
N ILE A 41 16.53 -13.38 -2.53
CA ILE A 41 16.12 -12.01 -2.18
C ILE A 41 16.42 -11.06 -3.35
N GLU A 42 17.57 -11.21 -4.00
CA GLU A 42 17.96 -10.36 -5.12
C GLU A 42 17.10 -10.59 -6.36
N GLU A 43 16.76 -11.85 -6.68
CA GLU A 43 15.82 -12.15 -7.76
C GLU A 43 14.46 -11.46 -7.55
N MET A 44 13.96 -11.42 -6.30
CA MET A 44 12.73 -10.70 -5.98
C MET A 44 12.90 -9.19 -6.14
N ARG A 45 14.04 -8.64 -5.71
CA ARG A 45 14.33 -7.21 -5.88
C ARG A 45 14.31 -6.82 -7.36
N GLU A 46 15.00 -7.58 -8.21
CA GLU A 46 15.03 -7.34 -9.66
C GLU A 46 13.65 -7.47 -10.30
N LEU A 47 12.85 -8.47 -9.87
CA LEU A 47 11.46 -8.64 -10.31
C LEU A 47 10.65 -7.37 -9.99
N LEU A 48 10.71 -6.89 -8.75
CA LEU A 48 9.94 -5.70 -8.32
C LEU A 48 10.39 -4.45 -9.07
N GLN A 49 11.69 -4.27 -9.29
CA GLN A 49 12.22 -3.14 -10.07
C GLN A 49 11.72 -3.17 -11.52
N ARG A 50 11.67 -4.35 -12.15
CA ARG A 50 11.18 -4.49 -13.53
C ARG A 50 9.71 -4.10 -13.70
N TYR A 51 8.91 -4.28 -12.65
CA TYR A 51 7.47 -4.05 -12.68
C TYR A 51 7.02 -2.78 -11.95
N ILE A 52 7.95 -1.96 -11.44
CA ILE A 52 7.64 -0.79 -10.60
C ILE A 52 6.69 0.22 -11.26
N ASP A 53 6.86 0.45 -12.56
CA ASP A 53 6.03 1.36 -13.34
C ASP A 53 4.85 0.66 -14.03
N LYS A 54 4.65 -0.64 -13.74
CA LYS A 54 3.55 -1.42 -14.29
C LYS A 54 2.34 -1.37 -13.36
N PRO A 55 1.13 -1.63 -13.89
CA PRO A 55 -0.05 -1.81 -13.05
C PRO A 55 0.18 -2.84 -11.96
N ASP A 56 -0.35 -2.58 -10.76
CA ASP A 56 -0.24 -3.50 -9.63
C ASP A 56 -0.70 -4.93 -9.98
N SER A 57 -1.72 -5.08 -10.82
CA SER A 57 -2.16 -6.39 -11.31
C SER A 57 -1.07 -7.17 -12.06
N GLN A 58 -0.20 -6.50 -12.82
CA GLN A 58 0.91 -7.14 -13.52
C GLN A 58 2.04 -7.50 -12.56
N MET A 59 2.36 -6.60 -11.62
CA MET A 59 3.32 -6.86 -10.55
C MET A 59 2.89 -8.08 -9.71
N GLU A 60 1.64 -8.10 -9.23
CA GLU A 60 1.07 -9.21 -8.48
C GLU A 60 1.19 -10.52 -9.25
N ALA A 61 0.77 -10.54 -10.52
CA ALA A 61 0.86 -11.74 -11.37
C ALA A 61 2.31 -12.24 -11.52
N ALA A 62 3.27 -11.33 -11.69
CA ALA A 62 4.69 -11.68 -11.80
C ALA A 62 5.24 -12.30 -10.51
N ILE A 63 4.85 -11.76 -9.34
CA ILE A 63 5.21 -12.33 -8.03
C ILE A 63 4.57 -13.71 -7.86
N GLU A 64 3.30 -13.87 -8.27
CA GLU A 64 2.60 -15.15 -8.19
C GLU A 64 3.22 -16.22 -9.10
N GLU A 65 3.70 -15.83 -10.29
CA GLU A 65 4.41 -16.73 -11.18
C GLU A 65 5.78 -17.12 -10.61
N TRP A 66 6.58 -16.14 -10.16
CA TRP A 66 7.88 -16.37 -9.56
C TRP A 66 7.80 -17.27 -8.31
N THR A 67 6.87 -16.99 -7.40
CA THR A 67 6.69 -17.79 -6.17
C THR A 67 6.24 -19.22 -6.46
N ARG A 68 5.39 -19.40 -7.47
CA ARG A 68 4.97 -20.72 -7.94
C ARG A 68 6.13 -21.50 -8.54
N ALA A 69 6.99 -20.85 -9.32
CA ALA A 69 8.18 -21.45 -9.91
C ALA A 69 9.22 -21.84 -8.86
N LYS A 70 9.41 -21.03 -7.81
CA LYS A 70 10.27 -21.38 -6.66
C LYS A 70 9.74 -22.57 -5.87
N GLY A 71 8.41 -22.66 -5.70
CA GLY A 71 7.78 -23.77 -5.00
C GLY A 71 8.17 -23.87 -3.52
N GLY A 72 7.94 -25.05 -2.94
CA GLY A 72 8.33 -25.39 -1.57
C GLY A 72 7.92 -24.35 -0.52
N ALA A 73 8.81 -24.14 0.45
CA ALA A 73 8.57 -23.23 1.58
C ALA A 73 8.33 -21.77 1.16
N ILE A 74 8.90 -21.30 0.05
CA ILE A 74 8.67 -19.93 -0.44
C ILE A 74 7.22 -19.76 -0.87
N LYS A 75 6.69 -20.71 -1.65
CA LYS A 75 5.30 -20.69 -2.08
C LYS A 75 4.35 -20.77 -0.88
N GLU A 76 4.61 -21.68 0.05
CA GLU A 76 3.78 -21.85 1.25
C GLU A 76 3.72 -20.57 2.10
N LYS A 77 4.88 -19.96 2.38
CA LYS A 77 4.96 -18.68 3.11
C LYS A 77 4.27 -17.56 2.35
N TYR A 78 4.37 -17.54 1.02
CA TYR A 78 3.69 -16.53 0.20
C TYR A 78 2.17 -16.68 0.25
N ASP A 79 1.64 -17.90 0.19
CA ASP A 79 0.20 -18.14 0.30
C ASP A 79 -0.34 -17.73 1.68
N GLN A 80 0.40 -18.02 2.76
CA GLN A 80 0.10 -17.56 4.12
C GLN A 80 0.15 -16.03 4.23
N PHE A 81 1.14 -15.40 3.58
CA PHE A 81 1.26 -13.96 3.52
C PHE A 81 0.05 -13.33 2.83
N LYS A 82 -0.38 -13.84 1.67
CA LYS A 82 -1.59 -13.38 0.97
C LYS A 82 -2.84 -13.49 1.85
N ALA A 83 -3.02 -14.61 2.54
CA ALA A 83 -4.14 -14.80 3.46
C ALA A 83 -4.12 -13.77 4.62
N SER A 84 -2.94 -13.48 5.15
CA SER A 84 -2.74 -12.50 6.22
C SER A 84 -3.03 -11.07 5.76
N ILE A 85 -2.59 -10.70 4.56
CA ILE A 85 -2.89 -9.39 3.96
C ILE A 85 -4.38 -9.23 3.72
N LYS A 86 -5.07 -10.26 3.21
CA LYS A 86 -6.53 -10.23 3.04
C LYS A 86 -7.24 -10.00 4.37
N LEU A 87 -6.88 -10.75 5.41
CA LEU A 87 -7.46 -10.59 6.73
C LEU A 87 -7.25 -9.18 7.29
N LEU A 88 -6.04 -8.66 7.12
CA LEU A 88 -5.69 -7.32 7.60
C LEU A 88 -6.46 -6.24 6.82
N HIS A 89 -6.58 -6.38 5.51
CA HIS A 89 -7.39 -5.49 4.67
C HIS A 89 -8.87 -5.48 5.10
N ASP A 90 -9.45 -6.65 5.39
CA ASP A 90 -10.84 -6.78 5.84
C ASP A 90 -11.03 -6.07 7.20
N LYS A 91 -10.11 -6.29 8.16
CA LYS A 91 -10.10 -5.58 9.45
C LYS A 91 -9.96 -4.08 9.30
N THR A 92 -9.04 -3.62 8.46
CA THR A 92 -8.82 -2.17 8.23
C THR A 92 -10.02 -1.53 7.55
N THR A 93 -10.72 -2.25 6.67
CA THR A 93 -11.95 -1.76 6.03
C THR A 93 -13.06 -1.56 7.07
N LEU A 94 -13.27 -2.54 7.95
CA LEU A 94 -14.25 -2.42 9.04
C LEU A 94 -13.91 -1.26 9.99
N LEU A 95 -12.64 -1.13 10.39
CA LEU A 95 -12.18 -0.03 11.23
C LEU A 95 -12.37 1.32 10.54
N ARG A 96 -12.09 1.41 9.22
CA ARG A 96 -12.31 2.61 8.41
C ARG A 96 -13.79 3.00 8.39
N GLN A 97 -14.69 2.05 8.16
CA GLN A 97 -16.14 2.27 8.19
C GLN A 97 -16.63 2.74 9.56
N ALA A 98 -16.12 2.16 10.66
CA ALA A 98 -16.50 2.55 12.01
C ALA A 98 -16.11 4.00 12.34
N VAL A 99 -14.90 4.42 11.98
CA VAL A 99 -14.45 5.81 12.21
C VAL A 99 -15.06 6.79 11.23
N ALA A 100 -15.36 6.35 10.00
CA ALA A 100 -15.98 7.19 8.99
C ALA A 100 -17.37 7.68 9.43
N GLN A 101 -18.05 7.02 10.38
CA GLN A 101 -19.34 7.51 10.90
C GLN A 101 -19.27 8.95 11.43
N ASN A 102 -18.11 9.35 11.97
CA ASN A 102 -17.87 10.67 12.55
C ASN A 102 -17.46 11.74 11.52
N LEU A 103 -17.34 11.38 10.24
CA LEU A 103 -17.01 12.30 9.16
C LEU A 103 -18.26 13.00 8.60
N SER A 104 -18.06 14.22 8.10
CA SER A 104 -19.01 14.87 7.18
C SER A 104 -19.29 14.01 5.94
N ALA A 105 -20.39 14.28 5.23
CA ALA A 105 -20.72 13.53 4.02
C ALA A 105 -19.62 13.68 2.96
N GLU A 106 -19.07 14.88 2.83
CA GLU A 106 -17.98 15.23 1.93
C GLU A 106 -16.70 14.48 2.32
N ALA A 107 -16.38 14.41 3.62
CA ALA A 107 -15.19 13.68 4.08
C ALA A 107 -15.35 12.15 3.98
N LYS A 108 -16.56 11.60 4.13
CA LYS A 108 -16.85 10.19 3.86
C LYS A 108 -16.59 9.87 2.38
N GLN A 109 -17.11 10.70 1.47
CA GLN A 109 -16.88 10.51 0.04
C GLN A 109 -15.39 10.61 -0.29
N ALA A 110 -14.69 11.59 0.29
CA ALA A 110 -13.26 11.74 0.09
C ALA A 110 -12.45 10.52 0.59
N ASP A 111 -12.77 9.97 1.76
CA ASP A 111 -12.15 8.73 2.25
C ASP A 111 -12.41 7.54 1.32
N MET A 112 -13.63 7.42 0.78
CA MET A 112 -13.99 6.38 -0.18
C MET A 112 -13.22 6.51 -1.50
N ASP A 113 -13.12 7.72 -2.05
CA ASP A 113 -12.40 7.98 -3.30
C ASP A 113 -10.89 7.70 -3.14
N LEU A 114 -10.30 8.14 -2.04
CA LEU A 114 -8.92 7.82 -1.67
C LEU A 114 -8.72 6.30 -1.54
N ALA A 115 -9.66 5.59 -0.90
CA ALA A 115 -9.60 4.13 -0.80
C ALA A 115 -9.72 3.45 -2.18
N ASN A 116 -10.52 3.99 -3.09
CA ASN A 116 -10.68 3.48 -4.45
C ASN A 116 -9.40 3.66 -5.27
N ILE A 117 -8.73 4.82 -5.19
CA ILE A 117 -7.41 5.05 -5.82
C ILE A 117 -6.40 3.99 -5.32
N GLY A 118 -6.36 3.74 -4.01
CA GLY A 118 -5.48 2.73 -3.44
C GLY A 118 -5.75 1.30 -3.92
N LYS A 119 -7.01 0.96 -4.19
CA LYS A 119 -7.44 -0.38 -4.64
C LYS A 119 -7.38 -0.59 -6.15
N ASP A 120 -7.22 0.47 -6.93
CA ASP A 120 -7.20 0.39 -8.38
C ASP A 120 -5.97 -0.39 -8.85
N LYS A 121 -6.18 -1.63 -9.29
CA LYS A 121 -5.11 -2.52 -9.76
C LYS A 121 -4.61 -2.20 -11.17
N THR A 122 -5.25 -1.25 -11.85
CA THR A 122 -4.85 -0.79 -13.17
C THR A 122 -3.77 0.30 -13.12
N LEU A 123 -3.52 0.84 -11.93
CA LEU A 123 -2.50 1.86 -11.68
C LEU A 123 -1.23 1.24 -11.12
N SER A 124 -0.09 1.83 -11.48
CA SER A 124 1.18 1.60 -10.77
C SER A 124 1.22 2.34 -9.44
N ALA A 125 2.20 2.02 -8.59
CA ALA A 125 2.43 2.73 -7.33
C ALA A 125 2.61 4.24 -7.54
N GLN A 126 3.38 4.63 -8.56
CA GLN A 126 3.63 6.02 -8.90
C GLN A 126 2.34 6.73 -9.38
N GLN A 127 1.56 6.10 -10.25
CA GLN A 127 0.28 6.65 -10.71
C GLN A 127 -0.73 6.81 -9.56
N LYS A 128 -0.72 5.88 -8.59
CA LYS A 128 -1.52 6.03 -7.37
C LYS A 128 -1.06 7.25 -6.59
N LYS A 129 0.24 7.40 -6.34
CA LYS A 129 0.80 8.56 -5.63
C LYS A 129 0.37 9.87 -6.28
N GLU A 130 0.52 10.00 -7.60
CA GLU A 130 0.11 11.18 -8.35
C GLU A 130 -1.40 11.45 -8.22
N LYS A 131 -2.24 10.42 -8.38
CA LYS A 131 -3.69 10.57 -8.19
C LYS A 131 -4.06 10.95 -6.76
N PHE A 132 -3.39 10.37 -5.76
CA PHE A 132 -3.56 10.71 -4.36
C PHE A 132 -3.24 12.18 -4.11
N GLU A 133 -2.08 12.65 -4.57
CA GLU A 133 -1.62 14.04 -4.41
C GLU A 133 -2.55 15.02 -5.12
N ALA A 134 -2.95 14.72 -6.37
CA ALA A 134 -3.89 15.53 -7.12
C ALA A 134 -5.26 15.61 -6.43
N TYR A 135 -5.78 14.48 -5.96
CA TYR A 135 -7.06 14.42 -5.25
C TYR A 135 -7.00 15.24 -3.95
N LEU A 136 -5.99 14.99 -3.12
CA LEU A 136 -5.80 15.70 -1.85
C LEU A 136 -5.59 17.20 -2.07
N THR A 137 -4.93 17.62 -3.15
CA THR A 137 -4.72 19.04 -3.45
C THR A 137 -6.04 19.76 -3.68
N ASN A 138 -6.97 19.13 -4.40
CA ASN A 138 -8.27 19.71 -4.79
C ASN A 138 -9.35 19.64 -3.69
N LEU A 139 -9.14 18.87 -2.62
CA LEU A 139 -10.11 18.82 -1.52
C LEU A 139 -10.21 20.17 -0.77
N PRO A 140 -11.40 20.53 -0.24
CA PRO A 140 -11.53 21.65 0.69
C PRO A 140 -10.66 21.43 1.94
N THR A 141 -10.07 22.51 2.47
CA THR A 141 -9.23 22.45 3.68
C THR A 141 -9.96 21.82 4.88
N ALA A 142 -11.25 22.09 5.04
CA ALA A 142 -12.07 21.49 6.09
C ALA A 142 -12.10 19.95 5.99
N VAL A 143 -12.32 19.41 4.79
CA VAL A 143 -12.34 17.97 4.53
C VAL A 143 -10.95 17.35 4.77
N LYS A 144 -9.87 18.01 4.34
CA LYS A 144 -8.50 17.54 4.62
C LYS A 144 -8.24 17.42 6.13
N ASN A 145 -8.71 18.40 6.91
CA ASN A 145 -8.54 18.40 8.37
C ASN A 145 -9.33 17.28 9.04
N GLU A 146 -10.56 17.02 8.62
CA GLU A 146 -11.37 15.90 9.13
C GLU A 146 -10.69 14.55 8.87
N LEU A 147 -10.23 14.33 7.64
CA LEU A 147 -9.48 13.13 7.27
C LEU A 147 -8.22 12.98 8.12
N GLN A 148 -7.43 14.05 8.27
CA GLN A 148 -6.22 14.07 9.11
C GLN A 148 -6.49 13.77 10.59
N ALA A 149 -7.59 14.28 11.15
CA ALA A 149 -7.95 14.04 12.55
C ALA A 149 -8.19 12.55 12.84
N ILE A 150 -8.85 11.85 11.92
CA ILE A 150 -9.06 10.41 12.01
C ILE A 150 -7.73 9.65 11.89
N PHE A 151 -6.82 10.08 11.01
CA PHE A 151 -5.50 9.44 10.89
C PHE A 151 -4.64 9.62 12.14
N ARG A 152 -4.62 10.82 12.74
CA ARG A 152 -3.85 11.07 13.96
C ARG A 152 -4.41 10.35 15.18
N ALA A 153 -5.72 10.19 15.29
CA ALA A 153 -6.34 9.42 16.37
C ALA A 153 -5.95 7.92 16.30
N LYS A 154 -5.61 7.40 15.12
CA LYS A 154 -5.14 6.02 14.93
C LYS A 154 -3.69 5.76 15.37
N LEU A 155 -2.85 6.79 15.49
CA LEU A 155 -1.43 6.67 15.88
C LEU A 155 -1.19 6.85 17.40
N LYS A 156 -2.23 7.22 18.16
CA LYS A 156 -2.15 7.48 19.61
C LYS A 156 -2.64 6.32 20.48
N LYS A 157 -2.92 5.16 19.90
CA LYS A 157 -3.24 3.91 20.60
C LYS A 157 -2.23 2.85 20.22
#